data_AF-A0A2D4LFY3-F1
#
_entry.id   AF-A0A2D4LFY3-F1
#
_cell.length_a   1.000
_cell.length_b   1.000
_cell.length_c   1.000
_cell.angle_alpha   90.00
_cell.angle_beta   90.00
_cell.angle_gamma   90.00
#
_symmetry.space_group_name_H-M   'P 1'
#
loop_
_entity.id
_entity.type
_entity.pdbx_description
1 polymer ?
#
loop_
_entity_poly.entity_id
_entity_poly.type
_entity_poly.pdbx_seq_one_letter_code
_entity_poly.pdbx_strand_id
1 'polypeptide(L)'
;LSMATRNHMDITTPPLPPIAPEVLRVAEHRHRRGLMYPFIYHVLTKGEIKVPVCIEDECNTELPPAVVLFRTSRQYVYGVLFSVAETQRRMERLAVRKRIPVETHPVIVKEWSAYKGKSPQTPELVSALAFREWTCPNLKKLWLGKAVEDKNRRMRAFLACMKSDTPGMLNPANVPTHLLLMCCVLRYMIQWPGGRILHRHELDAFLAQAVSAQLYEPDQLQELKIEKLDPRGVQLAALFMSGVDTALFANDACGQPVPWEHCCPWIYFDGKLFQSKLIKAIREKAPLIDLCDGQTEQVSKVEKMRQSILEGINFNRQAPPPLLPPPPFVPSMAAPFYPVPLYPRAIGSMQPAAPGRTRGFTGK
;
A
#
# COMPACT_ATOMS: atom_id res chain seq x y z
N LEU A 1 -12.25 -29.98 20.14
CA LEU A 1 -11.79 -28.69 19.60
C LEU A 1 -10.26 -28.68 19.66
N SER A 2 -9.62 -29.04 18.55
CA SER A 2 -8.21 -29.47 18.47
C SER A 2 -7.23 -28.28 18.48
N MET A 3 -6.08 -28.47 19.15
CA MET A 3 -4.96 -27.56 19.43
C MET A 3 -4.25 -26.90 18.22
N ALA A 4 -4.77 -27.03 16.99
CA ALA A 4 -4.10 -26.54 15.79
C ALA A 4 -4.20 -25.02 15.54
N THR A 5 -4.99 -24.28 16.34
CA THR A 5 -5.20 -22.83 16.15
C THR A 5 -4.19 -21.92 16.84
N ARG A 6 -3.25 -22.45 17.63
CA ARG A 6 -2.28 -21.62 18.38
C ARG A 6 -1.00 -21.25 17.60
N ASN A 7 -0.57 -22.06 16.64
CA ASN A 7 0.75 -21.88 16.00
C ASN A 7 0.87 -20.63 15.10
N HIS A 8 -0.23 -20.01 14.67
CA HIS A 8 -0.18 -18.81 13.82
C HIS A 8 -0.07 -17.49 14.60
N MET A 9 -0.30 -17.49 15.92
CA MET A 9 -0.13 -16.30 16.75
C MET A 9 1.34 -16.06 17.16
N ASP A 10 2.16 -17.12 17.14
CA ASP A 10 3.56 -17.11 17.58
C ASP A 10 4.56 -16.72 16.48
N ILE A 11 4.14 -15.92 15.49
CA ILE A 11 5.10 -15.32 14.56
C ILE A 11 5.82 -14.19 15.31
N THR A 12 7.02 -14.49 15.81
CA THR A 12 7.87 -13.52 16.53
C THR A 12 8.44 -12.51 15.55
N THR A 13 8.14 -11.23 15.78
CA THR A 13 8.75 -10.10 15.06
C THR A 13 9.78 -9.41 15.96
N PRO A 14 10.78 -8.69 15.39
CA PRO A 14 11.64 -7.82 16.17
C PRO A 14 10.82 -6.85 17.03
N PRO A 15 11.34 -6.42 18.19
CA PRO A 15 10.66 -5.44 19.03
C PRO A 15 10.49 -4.13 18.26
N LEU A 16 9.34 -3.47 18.46
CA LEU A 16 9.07 -2.18 17.84
C LEU A 16 10.04 -1.11 18.37
N PRO A 17 10.49 -0.18 17.52
CA PRO A 17 11.26 0.97 17.98
C PRO A 17 10.51 1.78 19.04
N PRO A 18 11.21 2.36 20.02
CA PRO A 18 10.57 3.22 21.02
C PRO A 18 9.98 4.46 20.34
N ILE A 19 8.72 4.77 20.68
CA ILE A 19 8.02 5.96 20.22
C ILE A 19 8.05 7.02 21.32
N ALA A 20 8.23 8.29 20.95
CA ALA A 20 8.25 9.39 21.91
C ALA A 20 6.92 9.49 22.69
N PRO A 21 6.93 9.67 24.03
CA PRO A 21 5.71 9.69 24.83
C PRO A 21 4.69 10.76 24.41
N GLU A 22 5.12 11.95 23.96
CA GLU A 22 4.19 12.95 23.43
C GLU A 22 3.49 12.50 22.13
N VAL A 23 4.17 11.74 21.28
CA VAL A 23 3.59 11.22 20.03
C VAL A 23 2.53 10.17 20.35
N LEU A 24 2.81 9.24 21.28
CA LEU A 24 1.84 8.25 21.71
C LEU A 24 0.60 8.88 22.35
N ARG A 25 0.77 9.91 23.20
CA ARG A 25 -0.36 10.66 23.77
C ARG A 25 -1.23 11.32 22.70
N VAL A 26 -0.61 11.90 21.66
CA VAL A 26 -1.34 12.50 20.54
C VAL A 26 -2.07 11.42 19.73
N ALA A 27 -1.42 10.29 19.44
CA ALA A 27 -2.03 9.17 18.73
C ALA A 27 -3.24 8.61 19.49
N GLU A 28 -3.10 8.37 20.79
CA GLU A 28 -4.19 7.87 21.64
C GLU A 28 -5.37 8.84 21.67
N HIS A 29 -5.10 10.13 21.96
CA HIS A 29 -6.14 11.16 22.03
C HIS A 29 -6.90 11.30 20.72
N ARG A 30 -6.19 11.35 19.59
CA ARG A 30 -6.82 11.48 18.26
C ARG A 30 -7.58 10.21 17.88
N HIS A 31 -7.05 9.03 18.18
CA HIS A 31 -7.73 7.76 17.93
C HIS A 31 -9.05 7.67 18.70
N ARG A 32 -9.05 7.98 20.01
CA ARG A 32 -10.27 7.95 20.84
C ARG A 32 -11.35 8.94 20.40
N ARG A 33 -10.96 10.01 19.68
CA ARG A 33 -11.86 11.05 19.17
C ARG A 33 -12.19 10.90 17.69
N GLY A 34 -11.67 9.88 17.00
CA GLY A 34 -11.86 9.73 15.55
C GLY A 34 -11.20 10.83 14.70
N LEU A 35 -10.13 11.46 15.20
CA LEU A 35 -9.40 12.56 14.54
C LEU A 35 -8.13 12.07 13.81
N MET A 36 -8.00 10.77 13.64
CA MET A 36 -6.85 10.11 13.04
C MET A 36 -7.27 8.76 12.48
N TYR A 37 -6.60 8.35 11.40
CA TYR A 37 -6.82 7.07 10.75
C TYR A 37 -6.70 5.92 11.75
N PRO A 38 -7.67 4.98 11.78
CA PRO A 38 -7.84 4.03 12.87
C PRO A 38 -6.63 3.13 13.11
N PHE A 39 -5.83 2.84 12.08
CA PHE A 39 -4.66 1.97 12.21
C PHE A 39 -3.46 2.63 12.90
N ILE A 40 -3.34 3.96 12.93
CA ILE A 40 -2.09 4.61 13.35
C ILE A 40 -1.73 4.26 14.80
N TYR A 41 -2.67 4.41 15.74
CA TYR A 41 -2.43 4.09 17.14
C TYR A 41 -2.13 2.59 17.34
N HIS A 42 -2.83 1.73 16.60
CA HIS A 42 -2.62 0.28 16.67
C HIS A 42 -1.25 -0.13 16.12
N VAL A 43 -0.82 0.44 15.00
CA VAL A 43 0.52 0.22 14.43
C VAL A 43 1.60 0.65 15.42
N LEU A 44 1.49 1.85 16.01
CA LEU A 44 2.50 2.37 16.94
C LEU A 44 2.61 1.55 18.24
N THR A 45 1.55 0.86 18.65
CA THR A 45 1.50 0.13 19.93
C THR A 45 1.61 -1.40 19.79
N LYS A 46 1.17 -1.95 18.66
CA LYS A 46 1.09 -3.41 18.42
C LYS A 46 1.83 -3.86 17.18
N GLY A 47 2.18 -2.97 16.25
CA GLY A 47 2.89 -3.34 15.03
C GLY A 47 2.07 -4.25 14.13
N GLU A 48 0.75 -4.03 14.08
CA GLU A 48 -0.19 -4.89 13.39
C GLU A 48 -1.33 -4.07 12.77
N ILE A 49 -1.87 -4.54 11.64
CA ILE A 49 -3.11 -4.05 11.05
C ILE A 49 -3.95 -5.19 10.48
N LYS A 50 -5.26 -4.94 10.35
CA LYS A 50 -6.21 -5.81 9.65
C LYS A 50 -6.75 -5.07 8.44
N VAL A 51 -6.24 -5.40 7.26
CA VAL A 51 -6.62 -4.77 6.01
C VAL A 51 -8.04 -5.23 5.64
N PRO A 52 -8.99 -4.30 5.39
CA PRO A 52 -10.35 -4.67 5.03
C PRO A 52 -10.38 -5.41 3.68
N VAL A 53 -11.38 -6.28 3.52
CA VAL A 53 -11.65 -6.96 2.25
C VAL A 53 -12.28 -5.95 1.29
N CYS A 54 -11.87 -5.98 0.04
CA CYS A 54 -12.43 -5.19 -1.05
C CYS A 54 -13.21 -6.08 -2.02
N ILE A 55 -14.07 -5.49 -2.85
CA ILE A 55 -14.69 -6.20 -3.96
C ILE A 55 -13.58 -6.51 -4.98
N GLU A 56 -13.22 -7.77 -5.10
CA GLU A 56 -12.23 -8.29 -6.04
C GLU A 56 -12.89 -9.39 -6.89
N ASP A 57 -12.49 -9.49 -8.15
CA ASP A 57 -12.91 -10.57 -9.04
C ASP A 57 -11.76 -11.56 -9.20
N GLU A 58 -11.91 -12.74 -8.59
CA GLU A 58 -10.86 -13.77 -8.61
C GLU A 58 -10.57 -14.33 -10.01
N CYS A 59 -11.51 -14.20 -10.95
CA CYS A 59 -11.33 -14.61 -12.34
C CYS A 59 -10.59 -13.54 -13.16
N ASN A 60 -10.59 -12.28 -12.71
CA ASN A 60 -9.87 -11.21 -13.38
C ASN A 60 -8.37 -11.26 -13.07
N THR A 61 -7.55 -11.42 -14.10
CA THR A 61 -6.09 -11.42 -14.02
C THR A 61 -5.46 -10.06 -14.33
N GLU A 62 -6.26 -9.10 -14.79
CA GLU A 62 -5.82 -7.77 -15.21
C GLU A 62 -5.58 -6.84 -14.01
N LEU A 63 -6.39 -6.96 -12.96
CA LEU A 63 -6.31 -6.14 -11.76
C LEU A 63 -5.66 -6.93 -10.61
N PRO A 64 -4.63 -6.40 -9.94
CA PRO A 64 -4.05 -7.02 -8.77
C PRO A 64 -4.99 -6.85 -7.55
N PRO A 65 -4.86 -7.70 -6.52
CA PRO A 65 -5.51 -7.45 -5.24
C PRO A 65 -5.14 -6.07 -4.69
N ALA A 66 -6.13 -5.35 -4.14
CA ALA A 66 -5.92 -3.98 -3.64
C ALA A 66 -4.86 -3.92 -2.55
N VAL A 67 -4.85 -4.96 -1.70
CA VAL A 67 -3.86 -5.16 -0.64
C VAL A 67 -2.44 -5.15 -1.22
N VAL A 68 -2.22 -5.83 -2.34
CA VAL A 68 -0.91 -5.96 -2.99
C VAL A 68 -0.52 -4.66 -3.68
N LEU A 69 -1.44 -4.05 -4.44
CA LEU A 69 -1.21 -2.78 -5.15
C LEU A 69 -0.70 -1.69 -4.20
N PHE A 70 -1.41 -1.49 -3.08
CA PHE A 70 -1.13 -0.40 -2.13
C PHE A 70 -0.10 -0.76 -1.04
N ARG A 71 0.48 -1.96 -1.07
CA ARG A 71 1.45 -2.43 -0.06
C ARG A 71 2.64 -1.48 0.10
N THR A 72 3.26 -1.06 -1.00
CA THR A 72 4.44 -0.20 -0.92
C THR A 72 4.13 1.16 -0.28
N SER A 73 2.94 1.73 -0.52
CA SER A 73 2.51 2.95 0.18
C SER A 73 2.44 2.71 1.69
N ARG A 74 1.78 1.63 2.13
CA ARG A 74 1.73 1.26 3.56
C ARG A 74 3.11 1.03 4.17
N GLN A 75 4.04 0.41 3.44
CA GLN A 75 5.43 0.25 3.88
C GLN A 75 6.12 1.59 4.15
N TYR A 76 5.91 2.59 3.30
CA TYR A 76 6.40 3.95 3.54
C TYR A 76 5.71 4.62 4.73
N VAL A 77 4.39 4.40 4.89
CA VAL A 77 3.65 4.88 6.06
C VAL A 77 4.24 4.32 7.35
N TYR A 78 4.53 3.02 7.42
CA TYR A 78 5.23 2.43 8.57
C TYR A 78 6.62 3.06 8.75
N GLY A 79 7.32 3.34 7.65
CA GLY A 79 8.61 4.03 7.67
C GLY A 79 8.55 5.42 8.31
N VAL A 80 7.50 6.18 8.02
CA VAL A 80 7.20 7.47 8.63
C VAL A 80 6.85 7.29 10.11
N LEU A 81 5.92 6.40 10.43
CA LEU A 81 5.44 6.18 11.80
C LEU A 81 6.57 5.77 12.76
N PHE A 82 7.49 4.93 12.30
CA PHE A 82 8.64 4.48 13.09
C PHE A 82 9.92 5.28 12.84
N SER A 83 9.85 6.40 12.12
CA SER A 83 11.00 7.29 11.87
C SER A 83 12.24 6.55 11.33
N VAL A 84 12.01 5.60 10.40
CA VAL A 84 13.03 4.67 9.90
C VAL A 84 14.19 5.42 9.24
N ALA A 85 13.89 6.42 8.40
CA ALA A 85 14.91 7.19 7.67
C ALA A 85 15.87 7.95 8.60
N GLU A 86 15.34 8.61 9.65
CA GLU A 86 16.18 9.32 10.62
C GLU A 86 17.00 8.36 11.47
N THR A 87 16.41 7.23 11.87
CA THR A 87 17.10 6.20 12.65
C THR A 87 18.26 5.60 11.87
N GLN A 88 18.04 5.21 10.61
CA GLN A 88 19.07 4.71 9.72
C GLN A 88 20.21 5.72 9.57
N ARG A 89 19.89 6.98 9.23
CA ARG A 89 20.89 8.04 9.08
C ARG A 89 21.69 8.32 10.35
N ARG A 90 21.05 8.24 11.52
CA ARG A 90 21.73 8.37 12.82
C ARG A 90 22.71 7.22 13.06
N MET A 91 22.29 5.99 12.77
CA MET A 91 23.12 4.80 12.93
C MET A 91 24.30 4.80 11.96
N GLU A 92 24.09 5.20 10.70
CA GLU A 92 25.17 5.39 9.72
C GLU A 92 26.23 6.39 10.20
N ARG A 93 25.81 7.54 10.71
CA ARG A 93 26.75 8.54 11.27
C ARG A 93 27.54 8.00 12.47
N LEU A 94 26.88 7.25 13.35
CA LEU A 94 27.52 6.63 14.51
C LEU A 94 28.51 5.54 14.09
N ALA A 95 28.15 4.72 13.10
CA ALA A 95 28.98 3.68 12.54
C ALA A 95 30.26 4.26 11.92
N VAL A 96 30.13 5.33 11.11
CA VAL A 96 31.28 6.07 10.56
C VAL A 96 32.17 6.62 11.67
N ARG A 97 31.58 7.27 12.68
CA ARG A 97 32.33 7.86 13.81
C ARG A 97 33.08 6.80 14.62
N LYS A 98 32.47 5.63 14.83
CA LYS A 98 33.05 4.53 15.63
C LYS A 98 33.84 3.52 14.79
N ARG A 99 33.87 3.67 13.46
CA ARG A 99 34.45 2.70 12.51
C ARG A 99 33.93 1.27 12.72
N ILE A 100 32.63 1.15 12.97
CA ILE A 100 31.93 -0.15 13.12
C ILE A 100 30.95 -0.36 11.96
N PRO A 101 30.55 -1.60 11.66
CA PRO A 101 29.48 -1.87 10.71
C PRO A 101 28.16 -1.20 11.12
N VAL A 102 27.35 -0.81 10.13
CA VAL A 102 26.00 -0.31 10.37
C VAL A 102 25.09 -1.48 10.71
N GLU A 103 24.63 -1.55 11.96
CA GLU A 103 23.64 -2.53 12.38
C GLU A 103 22.27 -1.84 12.52
N THR A 104 21.33 -2.20 11.64
CA THR A 104 19.94 -1.71 11.72
C THR A 104 18.99 -2.89 11.68
N HIS A 105 18.08 -2.93 12.64
CA HIS A 105 17.05 -3.95 12.70
C HIS A 105 15.85 -3.50 11.86
N PRO A 106 15.26 -4.38 11.03
CA PRO A 106 14.09 -4.02 10.26
C PRO A 106 12.89 -3.83 11.20
N VAL A 107 12.09 -2.82 10.90
CA VAL A 107 10.79 -2.65 11.55
C VAL A 107 9.77 -3.45 10.75
N ILE A 108 9.13 -4.42 11.41
CA ILE A 108 8.17 -5.34 10.79
C ILE A 108 6.78 -5.06 11.34
N VAL A 109 5.81 -4.89 10.45
CA VAL A 109 4.38 -4.78 10.78
C VAL A 109 3.66 -6.02 10.26
N LYS A 110 2.79 -6.61 11.08
CA LYS A 110 1.94 -7.73 10.72
C LYS A 110 0.70 -7.24 9.96
N GLU A 111 0.54 -7.62 8.70
CA GLU A 111 -0.67 -7.35 7.92
C GLU A 111 -1.56 -8.61 7.83
N TRP A 112 -2.72 -8.56 8.48
CA TRP A 112 -3.78 -9.53 8.25
C TRP A 112 -4.62 -9.07 7.07
N SER A 113 -4.76 -9.93 6.08
CA SER A 113 -5.51 -9.63 4.86
C SER A 113 -5.96 -10.94 4.23
N ALA A 114 -6.95 -10.86 3.34
CA ALA A 114 -7.44 -11.99 2.57
C ALA A 114 -7.50 -11.56 1.11
N TYR A 115 -6.93 -12.37 0.22
CA TYR A 115 -7.03 -12.22 -1.23
C TYR A 115 -6.66 -13.56 -1.88
N LYS A 116 -6.89 -13.69 -3.19
CA LYS A 116 -6.63 -14.92 -3.94
C LYS A 116 -5.23 -15.48 -3.67
N GLY A 117 -5.17 -16.73 -3.19
CA GLY A 117 -3.92 -17.44 -2.90
C GLY A 117 -3.28 -17.10 -1.55
N LYS A 118 -3.86 -16.19 -0.75
CA LYS A 118 -3.37 -15.84 0.59
C LYS A 118 -4.39 -16.23 1.66
N SER A 119 -3.97 -17.12 2.56
CA SER A 119 -4.74 -17.56 3.72
C SER A 119 -4.95 -16.41 4.72
N PRO A 120 -6.17 -16.17 5.22
CA PRO A 120 -6.42 -15.16 6.24
C PRO A 120 -5.95 -15.55 7.65
N GLN A 121 -5.51 -16.80 7.84
CA GLN A 121 -5.11 -17.34 9.14
C GLN A 121 -3.67 -16.97 9.52
N THR A 122 -2.85 -16.48 8.58
CA THR A 122 -1.48 -16.03 8.83
C THR A 122 -1.29 -14.57 8.43
N PRO A 123 -0.62 -13.76 9.28
CA PRO A 123 -0.28 -12.41 8.89
C PRO A 123 0.90 -12.44 7.90
N GLU A 124 0.93 -11.45 7.01
CA GLU A 124 2.12 -11.16 6.23
C GLU A 124 3.03 -10.23 7.02
N LEU A 125 4.33 -10.54 7.02
CA LEU A 125 5.34 -9.70 7.67
C LEU A 125 5.82 -8.64 6.68
N VAL A 126 5.46 -7.38 6.94
CA VAL A 126 5.69 -6.26 6.03
C VAL A 126 6.71 -5.31 6.63
N SER A 127 7.86 -5.20 5.98
CA SER A 127 8.93 -4.29 6.41
C SER A 127 8.58 -2.84 6.13
N ALA A 128 8.81 -1.97 7.11
CA ALA A 128 8.78 -0.52 6.95
C ALA A 128 9.94 -0.05 6.04
N LEU A 129 9.67 0.92 5.16
CA LEU A 129 10.63 1.42 4.20
C LEU A 129 10.91 2.92 4.41
N ALA A 130 12.17 3.32 4.30
CA ALA A 130 12.56 4.71 4.16
C ALA A 130 12.43 5.17 2.69
N PHE A 131 12.17 6.46 2.48
CA PHE A 131 12.28 7.08 1.16
C PHE A 131 13.74 7.05 0.69
N ARG A 132 13.96 6.86 -0.62
CA ARG A 132 15.31 6.77 -1.17
C ARG A 132 15.91 8.15 -1.45
N GLU A 133 15.07 9.07 -1.88
CA GLU A 133 15.44 10.36 -2.44
C GLU A 133 15.65 11.43 -1.36
N TRP A 134 15.15 11.21 -0.14
CA TRP A 134 15.30 12.17 0.96
C TRP A 134 15.14 11.52 2.35
N THR A 135 15.70 12.17 3.37
CA THR A 135 15.52 11.76 4.77
C THR A 135 14.27 12.43 5.35
N CYS A 136 13.20 11.65 5.51
CA CYS A 136 12.01 12.10 6.26
C CYS A 136 12.39 12.44 7.72
N PRO A 137 11.90 13.56 8.27
CA PRO A 137 12.01 13.83 9.70
C PRO A 137 11.32 12.78 10.57
N ASN A 138 11.71 12.67 11.84
CA ASN A 138 11.00 11.87 12.82
C ASN A 138 9.55 12.32 13.02
N LEU A 139 8.75 11.38 13.53
CA LEU A 139 7.31 11.54 13.73
C LEU A 139 6.98 12.71 14.66
N LYS A 140 7.79 12.95 15.70
CA LYS A 140 7.62 14.09 16.62
C LYS A 140 7.70 15.41 15.85
N LYS A 141 8.72 15.59 15.03
CA LYS A 141 8.86 16.81 14.22
C LYS A 141 7.75 16.92 13.18
N LEU A 142 7.39 15.81 12.55
CA LEU A 142 6.34 15.80 11.55
C LEU A 142 4.98 16.19 12.14
N TRP A 143 4.63 15.71 13.32
CA TRP A 143 3.31 15.98 13.94
C TRP A 143 3.28 17.26 14.77
N LEU A 144 4.36 17.60 15.48
CA LEU A 144 4.38 18.70 16.46
C LEU A 144 5.18 19.92 15.98
N GLY A 145 5.89 19.81 14.86
CA GLY A 145 6.60 20.92 14.23
C GLY A 145 5.64 22.05 13.86
N LYS A 146 6.04 23.29 14.14
CA LYS A 146 5.25 24.50 13.86
C LYS A 146 5.91 25.40 12.82
N ALA A 147 7.11 25.05 12.36
CA ALA A 147 7.82 25.86 11.40
C ALA A 147 7.18 25.74 10.01
N VAL A 148 7.33 26.76 9.17
CA VAL A 148 6.76 26.76 7.81
C VAL A 148 7.31 25.59 6.99
N GLU A 149 8.58 25.25 7.19
CA GLU A 149 9.23 24.13 6.53
C GLU A 149 8.64 22.79 6.94
N ASP A 150 8.05 22.69 8.14
CA ASP A 150 7.39 21.47 8.60
C ASP A 150 6.12 21.20 7.77
N LYS A 151 5.38 22.24 7.37
CA LYS A 151 4.25 22.08 6.42
C LYS A 151 4.71 21.48 5.10
N ASN A 152 5.80 21.98 4.54
CA ASN A 152 6.37 21.47 3.28
C ASN A 152 6.88 20.04 3.42
N ARG A 153 7.49 19.70 4.57
CA ARG A 153 7.95 18.33 4.87
C ARG A 153 6.79 17.34 5.00
N ARG A 154 5.67 17.74 5.62
CA ARG A 154 4.45 16.92 5.69
C ARG A 154 3.93 16.61 4.28
N MET A 155 3.79 17.64 3.45
CA MET A 155 3.30 17.48 2.07
C MET A 155 4.23 16.56 1.27
N ARG A 156 5.55 16.78 1.35
CA ARG A 156 6.53 15.93 0.69
C ARG A 156 6.48 14.47 1.17
N ALA A 157 6.31 14.24 2.48
CA ALA A 157 6.19 12.90 3.03
C ALA A 157 4.93 12.18 2.50
N PHE A 158 3.79 12.86 2.47
CA PHE A 158 2.55 12.32 1.92
C PHE A 158 2.69 11.98 0.43
N LEU A 159 3.21 12.92 -0.38
CA LEU A 159 3.43 12.69 -1.79
C LEU A 159 4.44 11.57 -2.04
N ALA A 160 5.47 11.43 -1.20
CA ALA A 160 6.42 10.32 -1.30
C ALA A 160 5.77 8.96 -0.99
N CYS A 161 4.90 8.85 0.04
CA CYS A 161 4.11 7.64 0.30
C CYS A 161 3.25 7.26 -0.92
N MET A 162 2.64 8.25 -1.57
CA MET A 162 1.80 8.08 -2.76
C MET A 162 2.57 8.13 -4.09
N LYS A 163 3.92 8.15 -4.05
CA LYS A 163 4.83 8.32 -5.22
C LYS A 163 4.37 9.39 -6.22
N SER A 164 3.93 10.52 -5.69
CA SER A 164 3.29 11.63 -6.40
C SER A 164 4.04 12.95 -6.22
N ASP A 165 5.31 12.91 -5.76
CA ASP A 165 6.17 14.09 -5.56
C ASP A 165 6.67 14.63 -6.91
N THR A 166 5.80 15.31 -7.66
CA THR A 166 6.13 15.99 -8.92
C THR A 166 5.67 17.45 -8.93
N PRO A 167 6.34 18.33 -9.71
CA PRO A 167 5.93 19.72 -9.87
C PRO A 167 4.47 19.91 -10.29
N GLY A 168 3.97 19.10 -11.22
CA GLY A 168 2.59 19.18 -11.71
C GLY A 168 1.56 18.85 -10.63
N MET A 169 1.82 17.82 -9.81
CA MET A 169 0.95 17.45 -8.68
C MET A 169 0.89 18.53 -7.60
N LEU A 170 1.97 19.28 -7.40
CA LEU A 170 2.04 20.37 -6.41
C LEU A 170 1.44 21.69 -6.90
N ASN A 171 1.14 21.83 -8.19
CA ASN A 171 0.64 23.06 -8.79
C ASN A 171 -0.90 23.15 -8.71
N PRO A 172 -1.48 24.05 -7.88
CA PRO A 172 -2.95 24.16 -7.73
C PRO A 172 -3.68 24.59 -9.00
N ALA A 173 -2.97 25.22 -9.95
CA ALA A 173 -3.54 25.58 -11.25
C ALA A 173 -3.74 24.37 -12.18
N ASN A 174 -3.03 23.27 -11.89
CA ASN A 174 -3.14 22.01 -12.62
C ASN A 174 -3.98 20.97 -11.87
N VAL A 175 -3.75 20.85 -10.57
CA VAL A 175 -4.46 19.92 -9.68
C VAL A 175 -5.09 20.73 -8.55
N PRO A 176 -6.41 20.99 -8.58
CA PRO A 176 -7.10 21.67 -7.50
C PRO A 176 -6.86 20.98 -6.15
N THR A 177 -6.71 21.75 -5.08
CA THR A 177 -6.33 21.24 -3.75
C THR A 177 -7.30 20.20 -3.20
N HIS A 178 -8.59 20.33 -3.48
CA HIS A 178 -9.63 19.36 -3.09
C HIS A 178 -9.61 18.06 -3.92
N LEU A 179 -8.88 18.03 -5.04
CA LEU A 179 -8.72 16.86 -5.91
C LEU A 179 -7.33 16.21 -5.79
N LEU A 180 -6.40 16.81 -5.04
CA LEU A 180 -5.02 16.33 -4.91
C LEU A 180 -4.95 14.86 -4.44
N LEU A 181 -5.76 14.50 -3.44
CA LEU A 181 -5.77 13.13 -2.90
C LEU A 181 -6.23 12.14 -3.97
N MET A 182 -7.33 12.43 -4.67
CA MET A 182 -7.81 11.63 -5.80
C MET A 182 -6.73 11.48 -6.88
N CYS A 183 -6.09 12.58 -7.30
CA CYS A 183 -5.05 12.54 -8.32
C CYS A 183 -3.84 11.71 -7.88
N CYS A 184 -3.46 11.74 -6.59
CA CYS A 184 -2.39 10.90 -6.05
C CYS A 184 -2.76 9.41 -6.14
N VAL A 185 -4.01 9.05 -5.86
CA VAL A 185 -4.49 7.66 -5.97
C VAL A 185 -4.49 7.18 -7.43
N LEU A 186 -5.04 7.98 -8.35
CA LEU A 186 -5.07 7.65 -9.77
C LEU A 186 -3.65 7.50 -10.36
N ARG A 187 -2.75 8.43 -10.01
CA ARG A 187 -1.32 8.32 -10.33
C ARG A 187 -0.73 7.04 -9.77
N TYR A 188 -1.04 6.70 -8.52
CA TYR A 188 -0.53 5.50 -7.88
C TYR A 188 -0.98 4.21 -8.57
N MET A 189 -2.22 4.16 -9.05
CA MET A 189 -2.76 3.04 -9.83
C MET A 189 -2.06 2.91 -11.20
N ILE A 190 -1.80 4.03 -11.89
CA ILE A 190 -1.21 4.04 -13.24
C ILE A 190 0.25 3.58 -13.24
N GLN A 191 1.03 3.95 -12.23
CA GLN A 191 2.45 3.59 -12.12
C GLN A 191 2.70 2.14 -11.68
N TRP A 192 1.65 1.31 -11.54
CA TRP A 192 1.79 -0.06 -11.08
C TRP A 192 2.72 -0.86 -12.03
N PRO A 193 3.80 -1.48 -11.53
CA PRO A 193 4.74 -2.20 -12.37
C PRO A 193 4.24 -3.58 -12.84
N GLY A 194 3.17 -4.10 -12.25
CA GLY A 194 2.65 -5.44 -12.57
C GLY A 194 1.67 -5.47 -13.74
N GLY A 195 1.39 -4.34 -14.39
CA GLY A 195 0.48 -4.26 -15.52
C GLY A 195 -0.24 -2.93 -15.62
N ARG A 196 -0.96 -2.71 -16.72
CA ARG A 196 -1.76 -1.51 -16.91
C ARG A 196 -3.07 -1.65 -16.14
N ILE A 197 -3.24 -0.83 -15.09
CA ILE A 197 -4.49 -0.79 -14.30
C ILE A 197 -5.55 0.07 -14.98
N LEU A 198 -5.17 1.29 -15.39
CA LEU A 198 -6.07 2.27 -15.99
C LEU A 198 -5.70 2.55 -17.44
N HIS A 199 -6.70 2.53 -18.30
CA HIS A 199 -6.66 3.07 -19.66
C HIS A 199 -6.95 4.57 -19.66
N ARG A 200 -6.63 5.24 -20.76
CA ARG A 200 -6.85 6.68 -20.92
C ARG A 200 -8.31 7.09 -20.72
N HIS A 201 -9.24 6.38 -21.36
CA HIS A 201 -10.67 6.69 -21.27
C HIS A 201 -11.23 6.46 -19.86
N GLU A 202 -10.67 5.53 -19.09
CA GLU A 202 -11.03 5.29 -17.69
C GLU A 202 -10.52 6.42 -16.79
N LEU A 203 -9.28 6.85 -17.01
CA LEU A 203 -8.73 8.02 -16.33
C LEU A 203 -9.56 9.27 -16.65
N ASP A 204 -9.91 9.47 -17.92
CA ASP A 204 -10.76 10.59 -18.35
C ASP A 204 -12.14 10.53 -17.68
N ALA A 205 -12.75 9.34 -17.54
CA ALA A 205 -14.01 9.18 -16.84
C ALA A 205 -13.92 9.53 -15.33
N PHE A 206 -12.85 9.09 -14.65
CA PHE A 206 -12.59 9.46 -13.25
C PHE A 206 -12.43 10.97 -13.08
N LEU A 207 -11.69 11.62 -13.96
CA LEU A 207 -11.44 13.06 -13.89
C LEU A 207 -12.67 13.87 -14.29
N ALA A 208 -13.41 13.45 -15.33
CA ALA A 208 -14.60 14.14 -15.81
C ALA A 208 -15.73 14.12 -14.78
N GLN A 209 -15.96 12.99 -14.10
CA GLN A 209 -16.97 12.95 -13.04
C GLN A 209 -16.59 13.84 -11.84
N ALA A 210 -15.30 13.94 -11.52
CA ALA A 210 -14.82 14.74 -10.38
C ALA A 210 -14.98 16.26 -10.59
N VAL A 211 -15.01 16.71 -11.85
CA VAL A 211 -15.20 18.13 -12.20
C VAL A 211 -16.64 18.47 -12.61
N SER A 212 -17.52 17.46 -12.69
CA SER A 212 -18.90 17.66 -13.09
C SER A 212 -19.70 18.32 -11.96
N ALA A 213 -20.48 19.35 -12.31
CA ALA A 213 -21.38 20.00 -11.36
C ALA A 213 -22.43 19.03 -10.80
N GLN A 214 -22.80 17.99 -11.57
CA GLN A 214 -23.77 16.97 -11.15
C GLN A 214 -23.33 16.22 -9.89
N LEU A 215 -22.02 16.16 -9.60
CA LEU A 215 -21.50 15.55 -8.37
C LEU A 215 -22.04 16.23 -7.09
N TYR A 216 -22.42 17.51 -7.19
CA TYR A 216 -22.94 18.31 -6.08
C TYR A 216 -24.47 18.42 -6.07
N GLU A 217 -25.16 17.64 -6.90
CA GLU A 217 -26.61 17.64 -7.04
C GLU A 217 -27.18 16.26 -6.62
N PRO A 218 -27.40 16.01 -5.31
CA PRO A 218 -27.81 14.69 -4.80
C PRO A 218 -29.08 14.16 -5.44
N ASP A 219 -30.06 15.02 -5.72
CA ASP A 219 -31.33 14.65 -6.34
C ASP A 219 -31.11 14.11 -7.76
N GLN A 220 -30.26 14.79 -8.54
CA GLN A 220 -29.90 14.34 -9.89
C GLN A 220 -29.11 13.04 -9.87
N LEU A 221 -28.19 12.88 -8.91
CA LEU A 221 -27.45 11.63 -8.73
C LEU A 221 -28.38 10.49 -8.34
N GLN A 222 -29.36 10.73 -7.46
CA GLN A 222 -30.34 9.74 -7.04
C GLN A 222 -31.15 9.22 -8.24
N GLU A 223 -31.59 10.12 -9.12
CA GLU A 223 -32.38 9.80 -10.31
C GLU A 223 -31.56 9.23 -11.48
N LEU A 224 -30.22 9.35 -11.46
CA LEU A 224 -29.34 8.83 -12.51
C LEU A 224 -29.50 7.31 -12.67
N LYS A 225 -30.04 6.89 -13.83
CA LYS A 225 -30.22 5.48 -14.18
C LYS A 225 -29.07 4.99 -15.05
N ILE A 226 -28.47 3.87 -14.65
CA ILE A 226 -27.48 3.15 -15.44
C ILE A 226 -28.13 1.86 -15.96
N GLU A 227 -28.41 1.79 -17.26
CA GLU A 227 -29.11 0.64 -17.85
C GLU A 227 -28.36 -0.67 -17.66
N LYS A 228 -27.04 -0.65 -17.86
CA LYS A 228 -26.18 -1.83 -17.72
C LYS A 228 -24.81 -1.43 -17.17
N LEU A 229 -24.60 -1.77 -15.90
CA LEU A 229 -23.32 -1.57 -15.21
C LEU A 229 -22.18 -2.23 -16.00
N ASP A 230 -21.04 -1.54 -16.04
CA ASP A 230 -19.80 -2.09 -16.53
C ASP A 230 -19.05 -2.78 -15.37
N PRO A 231 -18.82 -4.11 -15.45
CA PRO A 231 -18.15 -4.85 -14.37
C PRO A 231 -16.74 -4.33 -14.07
N ARG A 232 -15.99 -3.95 -15.11
CA ARG A 232 -14.66 -3.39 -14.96
C ARG A 232 -14.71 -2.03 -14.28
N GLY A 233 -15.70 -1.20 -14.60
CA GLY A 233 -15.97 0.04 -13.87
C GLY A 233 -16.23 -0.18 -12.38
N VAL A 234 -16.96 -1.23 -11.99
CA VAL A 234 -17.20 -1.56 -10.58
C VAL A 234 -15.90 -1.94 -9.87
N GLN A 235 -15.07 -2.78 -10.52
CA GLN A 235 -13.79 -3.22 -9.96
C GLN A 235 -12.80 -2.05 -9.84
N LEU A 236 -12.72 -1.16 -10.84
CA LEU A 236 -11.89 0.03 -10.80
C LEU A 236 -12.32 1.00 -9.69
N ALA A 237 -13.63 1.21 -9.51
CA ALA A 237 -14.17 2.02 -8.43
C ALA A 237 -13.80 1.43 -7.05
N ALA A 238 -13.95 0.12 -6.85
CA ALA A 238 -13.59 -0.56 -5.61
C ALA A 238 -12.08 -0.44 -5.31
N LEU A 239 -11.23 -0.66 -6.32
CA LEU A 239 -9.78 -0.52 -6.23
C LEU A 239 -9.37 0.93 -5.93
N PHE A 240 -10.01 1.90 -6.59
CA PHE A 240 -9.82 3.33 -6.32
C PHE A 240 -10.17 3.70 -4.88
N MET A 241 -11.30 3.21 -4.35
CA MET A 241 -11.69 3.48 -2.96
C MET A 241 -10.73 2.86 -1.94
N SER A 242 -10.14 1.70 -2.23
CA SER A 242 -9.04 1.15 -1.42
C SER A 242 -7.77 2.02 -1.46
N GLY A 243 -7.54 2.68 -2.60
CA GLY A 243 -6.48 3.66 -2.75
C GLY A 243 -6.74 4.94 -1.96
N VAL A 244 -7.98 5.43 -1.94
CA VAL A 244 -8.42 6.56 -1.09
C VAL A 244 -8.16 6.24 0.38
N ASP A 245 -8.59 5.06 0.86
CA ASP A 245 -8.34 4.60 2.23
C ASP A 245 -6.83 4.58 2.57
N THR A 246 -6.00 4.07 1.67
CA THR A 246 -4.52 4.09 1.82
C THR A 246 -3.98 5.52 1.85
N ALA A 247 -4.51 6.42 1.02
CA ALA A 247 -4.08 7.82 0.99
C ALA A 247 -4.48 8.57 2.28
N LEU A 248 -5.65 8.28 2.87
CA LEU A 248 -6.04 8.79 4.19
C LEU A 248 -5.06 8.33 5.27
N PHE A 249 -4.70 7.05 5.26
CA PHE A 249 -3.70 6.51 6.18
C PHE A 249 -2.35 7.23 6.04
N ALA A 250 -1.91 7.45 4.80
CA ALA A 250 -0.67 8.18 4.53
C ALA A 250 -0.74 9.65 4.94
N ASN A 251 -1.85 10.35 4.67
CA ASN A 251 -2.05 11.75 5.02
C ASN A 251 -1.92 11.95 6.54
N ASP A 252 -2.61 11.12 7.32
CA ASP A 252 -2.60 11.23 8.78
C ASP A 252 -1.25 10.84 9.38
N ALA A 253 -0.60 9.80 8.87
CA ALA A 253 0.75 9.44 9.30
C ALA A 253 1.75 10.56 9.02
N CYS A 254 1.55 11.29 7.92
CA CYS A 254 2.39 12.42 7.52
C CYS A 254 2.03 13.74 8.22
N GLY A 255 1.13 13.74 9.21
CA GLY A 255 0.77 14.94 9.97
C GLY A 255 -0.27 15.83 9.29
N GLN A 256 -1.13 15.26 8.45
CA GLN A 256 -2.29 15.91 7.81
C GLN A 256 -1.94 17.12 6.92
N PRO A 257 -1.05 16.98 5.93
CA PRO A 257 -0.78 18.04 4.95
C PRO A 257 -1.98 18.36 4.04
N VAL A 258 -2.86 17.39 3.77
CA VAL A 258 -4.14 17.61 3.08
C VAL A 258 -5.23 17.79 4.15
N PRO A 259 -5.99 18.90 4.13
CA PRO A 259 -7.09 19.13 5.06
C PRO A 259 -8.17 18.06 4.93
N TRP A 260 -8.85 17.75 6.05
CA TRP A 260 -9.89 16.73 6.11
C TRP A 260 -11.03 16.98 5.11
N GLU A 261 -11.36 18.24 4.89
CA GLU A 261 -12.40 18.71 3.97
C GLU A 261 -12.09 18.33 2.52
N HIS A 262 -10.81 18.11 2.19
CA HIS A 262 -10.32 17.72 0.87
C HIS A 262 -10.05 16.20 0.75
N CYS A 263 -10.19 15.48 1.86
CA CYS A 263 -9.91 14.05 1.95
C CYS A 263 -11.16 13.19 1.73
N CYS A 264 -12.34 13.77 1.90
CA CYS A 264 -13.60 13.05 1.89
C CYS A 264 -14.02 12.65 0.46
N PRO A 265 -14.20 11.36 0.14
CA PRO A 265 -14.38 10.91 -1.24
C PRO A 265 -15.63 11.44 -1.95
N TRP A 266 -16.69 11.77 -1.21
CA TRP A 266 -17.93 12.30 -1.78
C TRP A 266 -17.76 13.68 -2.45
N ILE A 267 -16.66 14.41 -2.20
CA ILE A 267 -16.41 15.70 -2.86
C ILE A 267 -15.83 15.54 -4.26
N TYR A 268 -15.35 14.34 -4.62
CA TYR A 268 -14.67 14.10 -5.89
C TYR A 268 -15.04 12.78 -6.55
N PHE A 269 -15.92 11.96 -5.98
CA PHE A 269 -16.29 10.66 -6.55
C PHE A 269 -17.72 10.25 -6.23
N ASP A 270 -18.49 9.94 -7.27
CA ASP A 270 -19.75 9.19 -7.20
C ASP A 270 -19.71 7.99 -8.15
N GLY A 271 -20.12 6.82 -7.67
CA GLY A 271 -20.04 5.57 -8.42
C GLY A 271 -21.02 5.49 -9.61
N LYS A 272 -22.22 6.08 -9.50
CA LYS A 272 -23.20 6.10 -10.60
C LYS A 272 -22.76 7.10 -11.67
N LEU A 273 -22.30 8.28 -11.26
CA LEU A 273 -21.78 9.27 -12.17
C LEU A 273 -20.55 8.73 -12.92
N PHE A 274 -19.61 8.11 -12.21
CA PHE A 274 -18.47 7.44 -12.82
C PHE A 274 -18.89 6.39 -13.87
N GLN A 275 -19.83 5.51 -13.54
CA GLN A 275 -20.37 4.51 -14.48
C GLN A 275 -20.99 5.16 -15.72
N SER A 276 -21.75 6.25 -15.55
CA SER A 276 -22.32 7.00 -16.67
C SER A 276 -21.24 7.54 -17.61
N LYS A 277 -20.21 8.22 -17.06
CA LYS A 277 -19.09 8.75 -17.86
C LYS A 277 -18.28 7.63 -18.53
N LEU A 278 -18.05 6.53 -17.81
CA LEU A 278 -17.28 5.39 -18.32
C LEU A 278 -17.99 4.71 -19.50
N ILE A 279 -19.31 4.50 -19.41
CA ILE A 279 -20.10 3.91 -20.49
C ILE A 279 -20.06 4.78 -21.75
N LYS A 280 -20.22 6.11 -21.61
CA LYS A 280 -20.05 7.06 -22.71
C LYS A 280 -18.66 6.96 -23.34
N ALA A 281 -17.62 6.86 -22.52
CA ALA A 281 -16.25 6.78 -22.99
C ALA A 281 -15.93 5.46 -23.75
N ILE A 282 -16.47 4.32 -23.28
CA ILE A 282 -16.16 2.99 -23.84
C ILE A 282 -17.11 2.62 -24.99
N ARG A 283 -18.43 2.66 -24.74
CA ARG A 283 -19.42 2.12 -25.68
C ARG A 283 -19.74 3.10 -26.79
N GLU A 284 -19.93 4.37 -26.42
CA GLU A 284 -20.27 5.44 -27.36
C GLU A 284 -19.02 6.07 -27.99
N LYS A 285 -17.83 5.76 -27.47
CA LYS A 285 -16.56 6.38 -27.87
C LYS A 285 -16.62 7.91 -27.86
N ALA A 286 -17.36 8.45 -26.89
CA ALA A 286 -17.62 9.87 -26.80
C ALA A 286 -16.31 10.67 -26.60
N PRO A 287 -16.14 11.82 -27.29
CA PRO A 287 -15.01 12.70 -27.05
C PRO A 287 -15.04 13.28 -25.62
N LEU A 288 -13.89 13.75 -25.14
CA LEU A 288 -13.75 14.27 -23.78
C LEU A 288 -14.73 15.42 -23.45
N ILE A 289 -15.08 16.25 -24.44
CA ILE A 289 -16.05 17.33 -24.27
C ILE A 289 -17.43 16.83 -23.84
N ASP A 290 -17.86 15.67 -24.35
CA ASP A 290 -19.15 15.08 -23.99
C ASP A 290 -19.10 14.43 -22.61
N LEU A 291 -17.94 13.89 -22.22
CA LEU A 291 -17.70 13.44 -20.84
C LEU A 291 -17.72 14.62 -19.86
N CYS A 292 -17.31 15.80 -20.30
CA CYS A 292 -17.31 17.05 -19.52
C CYS A 292 -18.62 17.85 -19.67
N ASP A 293 -19.73 17.20 -20.03
CA ASP A 293 -21.06 17.81 -20.11
C ASP A 293 -21.12 19.03 -21.06
N GLY A 294 -20.30 19.03 -22.13
CA GLY A 294 -20.20 20.14 -23.07
C GLY A 294 -19.39 21.34 -22.56
N GLN A 295 -18.80 21.27 -21.37
CA GLN A 295 -18.11 22.39 -20.72
C GLN A 295 -16.61 22.41 -21.04
N THR A 296 -16.19 23.39 -21.84
CA THR A 296 -14.78 23.56 -22.25
C THR A 296 -13.83 23.84 -21.07
N GLU A 297 -14.31 24.53 -20.04
CA GLU A 297 -13.53 24.78 -18.82
C GLU A 297 -13.21 23.46 -18.08
N GLN A 298 -14.18 22.55 -17.98
CA GLN A 298 -13.98 21.24 -17.39
C GLN A 298 -12.99 20.40 -18.20
N VAL A 299 -13.07 20.43 -19.54
CA VAL A 299 -12.09 19.77 -20.41
C VAL A 299 -10.67 20.26 -20.09
N SER A 300 -10.47 21.58 -19.98
CA SER A 300 -9.17 22.15 -19.63
C SER A 300 -8.66 21.66 -18.27
N LYS A 301 -9.54 21.57 -17.26
CA LYS A 301 -9.19 21.02 -15.93
C LYS A 301 -8.79 19.54 -16.02
N VAL A 302 -9.56 18.73 -16.73
CA VAL A 302 -9.27 17.29 -16.93
C VAL A 302 -7.93 17.10 -17.63
N GLU A 303 -7.65 17.85 -18.70
CA GLU A 303 -6.39 17.82 -19.43
C GLU A 303 -5.18 18.13 -18.51
N LYS A 304 -5.26 19.20 -17.72
CA LYS A 304 -4.18 19.59 -16.80
C LYS A 304 -3.96 18.59 -15.67
N MET A 305 -5.03 18.07 -15.08
CA MET A 305 -4.93 17.02 -14.07
C MET A 305 -4.32 15.75 -14.66
N ARG A 306 -4.77 15.33 -15.85
CA ARG A 306 -4.23 14.17 -16.55
C ARG A 306 -2.74 14.35 -16.85
N GLN A 307 -2.33 15.52 -17.36
CA GLN A 307 -0.92 15.81 -17.62
C GLN A 307 -0.08 15.68 -16.34
N SER A 308 -0.57 16.21 -15.22
CA SER A 308 0.12 16.16 -13.92
C SER A 308 0.19 14.74 -13.36
N ILE A 309 -0.90 13.97 -13.48
CA ILE A 309 -0.96 12.56 -13.09
C ILE A 309 0.06 11.72 -13.87
N LEU A 310 0.23 11.99 -15.17
CA LEU A 310 1.12 11.23 -16.05
C LEU A 310 2.58 11.72 -16.05
N GLU A 311 2.88 12.84 -15.39
CA GLU A 311 4.20 13.48 -15.38
C GLU A 311 5.29 12.51 -14.90
N GLY A 312 6.30 12.24 -15.73
CA GLY A 312 7.43 11.38 -15.38
C GLY A 312 7.11 9.88 -15.26
N ILE A 313 5.91 9.42 -15.66
CA ILE A 313 5.59 7.99 -15.71
C ILE A 313 6.14 7.38 -17.01
N ASN A 314 7.07 6.44 -16.86
CA ASN A 314 7.63 5.69 -17.99
C ASN A 314 6.84 4.40 -18.25
N PHE A 315 6.04 4.39 -19.32
CA PHE A 315 5.26 3.21 -19.74
C PHE A 315 6.11 2.05 -20.29
N ASN A 316 7.42 2.27 -20.49
CA ASN A 316 8.34 1.28 -21.06
C ASN A 316 9.02 0.37 -20.03
N ARG A 317 8.71 0.47 -18.73
CA ARG A 317 9.22 -0.50 -17.75
C ARG A 317 8.50 -1.83 -17.93
N GLN A 318 9.11 -2.71 -18.71
CA GLN A 318 8.87 -4.16 -18.64
C GLN A 318 9.02 -4.64 -17.18
N ALA A 319 8.32 -5.74 -16.88
CA ALA A 319 8.16 -6.33 -15.55
C ALA A 319 9.41 -6.25 -14.67
N PRO A 320 9.25 -6.04 -13.34
CA PRO A 320 10.39 -6.12 -12.43
C PRO A 320 11.13 -7.46 -12.65
N PRO A 321 12.47 -7.47 -12.60
CA PRO A 321 13.21 -8.73 -12.68
C PRO A 321 12.66 -9.70 -11.63
N PRO A 322 12.59 -11.00 -11.92
CA PRO A 322 12.03 -11.99 -11.00
C PRO A 322 12.67 -11.81 -9.62
N LEU A 323 11.83 -11.75 -8.59
CA LEU A 323 12.27 -11.69 -7.20
C LEU A 323 13.23 -12.85 -6.97
N LEU A 324 14.50 -12.53 -6.70
CA LEU A 324 15.47 -13.56 -6.29
C LEU A 324 14.89 -14.29 -5.08
N PRO A 325 14.93 -15.62 -5.05
CA PRO A 325 14.48 -16.38 -3.89
C PRO A 325 15.24 -15.88 -2.65
N PRO A 326 14.60 -15.84 -1.46
CA PRO A 326 15.29 -15.48 -0.24
C PRO A 326 16.52 -16.39 -0.09
N PRO A 327 17.66 -15.86 0.38
CA PRO A 327 18.85 -16.68 0.58
C PRO A 327 18.48 -17.86 1.49
N PRO A 328 18.95 -19.09 1.18
CA PRO A 328 18.69 -20.22 2.04
C PRO A 328 19.21 -19.89 3.44
N PHE A 329 18.34 -20.06 4.43
CA PHE A 329 18.69 -19.95 5.84
C PHE A 329 19.75 -21.02 6.11
N VAL A 330 21.03 -20.64 6.13
CA VAL A 330 22.10 -21.50 6.64
C VAL A 330 21.99 -21.43 8.16
N PRO A 331 21.60 -22.52 8.86
CA PRO A 331 21.69 -22.54 10.30
C PRO A 331 23.16 -22.32 10.65
N SER A 332 23.42 -21.36 11.55
CA SER A 332 24.74 -21.15 12.13
C SER A 332 25.18 -22.49 12.73
N MET A 333 26.10 -23.17 12.07
CA MET A 333 26.77 -24.35 12.60
C MET A 333 27.60 -23.85 13.78
N ALA A 334 27.02 -23.90 14.96
CA ALA A 334 27.74 -23.75 16.21
C ALA A 334 28.90 -24.75 16.21
N ALA A 335 30.12 -24.25 16.37
CA ALA A 335 31.29 -25.09 16.56
C ALA A 335 31.07 -25.93 17.84
N PRO A 336 31.14 -27.27 17.77
CA PRO A 336 31.03 -28.07 18.97
C PRO A 336 32.39 -28.08 19.67
N PHE A 337 32.52 -27.26 20.71
CA PHE A 337 33.50 -27.47 21.76
C PHE A 337 33.13 -28.77 22.48
N TYR A 338 33.69 -29.92 22.10
CA TYR A 338 34.06 -31.05 22.98
C TYR A 338 34.84 -32.10 22.16
N PRO A 339 35.95 -32.67 22.67
CA PRO A 339 36.69 -33.71 21.98
C PRO A 339 36.01 -35.08 22.19
N VAL A 340 35.76 -35.80 21.09
CA VAL A 340 35.25 -37.18 21.10
C VAL A 340 36.44 -38.15 20.94
N PRO A 341 36.56 -39.23 21.74
CA PRO A 341 37.67 -40.17 21.62
C PRO A 341 37.50 -41.09 20.40
N LEU A 342 38.58 -41.26 19.63
CA LEU A 342 38.68 -42.17 18.49
C LEU A 342 38.81 -43.62 18.99
N TYR A 343 37.90 -44.50 18.55
CA TYR A 343 38.14 -45.95 18.51
C TYR A 343 38.16 -46.45 17.06
N PRO A 344 39.07 -47.39 16.71
CA PRO A 344 39.26 -47.80 15.32
C PRO A 344 38.18 -48.75 14.82
N ARG A 345 37.80 -48.58 13.55
CA ARG A 345 36.89 -49.42 12.76
C ARG A 345 37.42 -50.85 12.62
N ALA A 346 36.56 -51.84 12.89
CA ALA A 346 36.76 -53.22 12.45
C ALA A 346 36.01 -53.50 11.13
N ILE A 347 36.67 -54.28 10.27
CA ILE A 347 36.30 -54.69 8.91
C ILE A 347 35.12 -55.68 8.95
N GLY A 348 34.29 -55.64 7.90
CA GLY A 348 32.98 -56.30 7.84
C GLY A 348 32.95 -57.82 7.70
N SER A 349 31.73 -58.35 7.81
CA SER A 349 31.31 -59.68 7.38
C SER A 349 29.85 -59.62 6.90
N MET A 350 29.46 -60.61 6.11
CA MET A 350 28.46 -60.58 5.04
C MET A 350 27.15 -61.32 5.41
N GLN A 351 26.05 -60.93 4.74
CA GLN A 351 24.79 -61.68 4.45
C GLN A 351 23.71 -61.86 5.55
N PRO A 352 22.44 -62.26 5.22
CA PRO A 352 21.77 -62.43 3.91
C PRO A 352 20.35 -61.79 3.81
N ALA A 353 19.79 -61.84 2.58
CA ALA A 353 18.43 -61.42 2.20
C ALA A 353 17.31 -62.37 2.66
N ALA A 354 16.08 -61.86 2.76
CA ALA A 354 14.86 -62.63 3.03
C ALA A 354 13.67 -62.17 2.12
N PRO A 355 12.68 -63.05 1.86
CA PRO A 355 11.95 -63.11 0.59
C PRO A 355 10.53 -62.52 0.63
N GLY A 356 9.97 -62.24 -0.55
CA GLY A 356 8.61 -61.73 -0.73
C GLY A 356 7.51 -62.81 -0.60
N ARG A 357 6.28 -62.36 -0.31
CA ARG A 357 5.05 -63.07 -0.69
C ARG A 357 3.82 -62.14 -0.73
N THR A 358 3.02 -62.38 -1.76
CA THR A 358 1.77 -61.76 -2.24
C THR A 358 0.53 -62.13 -1.42
N ARG A 359 -0.44 -61.20 -1.30
CA ARG A 359 -1.87 -61.29 -1.73
C ARG A 359 -2.74 -60.27 -0.98
N GLY A 360 -3.67 -59.63 -1.72
CA GLY A 360 -4.54 -58.56 -1.23
C GLY A 360 -5.86 -59.01 -0.60
N PHE A 361 -6.73 -58.04 -0.29
CA PHE A 361 -8.19 -58.09 -0.46
C PHE A 361 -8.81 -56.70 -0.22
N THR A 362 -10.01 -56.53 -0.76
CA THR A 362 -10.83 -55.35 -1.01
C THR A 362 -11.64 -54.81 0.17
N GLY A 363 -11.89 -53.49 0.15
CA GLY A 363 -13.18 -52.80 0.30
C GLY A 363 -14.22 -53.22 1.35
N LYS A 364 -14.62 -52.25 2.19
CA LYS A 364 -16.01 -51.77 2.34
C LYS A 364 -15.99 -50.29 2.67
#